data_AF-A0A1G4XG06-F1
#
_entry.id   AF-A0A1G4XG06-F1
#
_cell.length_a   1.000
_cell.length_b   1.000
_cell.length_c   1.000
_cell.angle_alpha   90.00
_cell.angle_beta   90.00
_cell.angle_gamma   90.00
#
_symmetry.space_group_name_H-M   'P 1'
#
loop_
_entity.id
_entity.type
_entity.pdbx_description
1 polymer ?
#
loop_
_entity_poly.entity_id
_entity_poly.type
_entity_poly.pdbx_seq_one_letter_code
_entity_poly.pdbx_strand_id
1 'polypeptide(L)'
;MSYDSVRIDPDAAAAALQAWQASAAQLRQTVMQCSGAIEAAEGAQPWGGDSSGREFGTTYLEGAEPSRGAVSSLAGQFEEVGQQVETAVQASLASDGEQASSLASTQGTLDSL
;
A
#
# COMPACT_ATOMS: atom_id res chain seq x y z
N MET A 1 -12.63 -25.57 -23.02
CA MET A 1 -11.84 -24.70 -22.14
C MET A 1 -12.71 -24.39 -20.94
N SER A 2 -12.34 -24.85 -19.75
CA SER A 2 -13.11 -24.53 -18.53
C SER A 2 -12.72 -23.11 -18.15
N TYR A 3 -13.69 -22.19 -18.19
CA TYR A 3 -13.48 -20.88 -17.59
C TYR A 3 -13.48 -21.09 -16.07
N ASP A 4 -12.34 -20.89 -15.43
CA ASP A 4 -12.29 -20.74 -13.98
C ASP A 4 -13.02 -19.44 -13.66
N SER A 5 -14.22 -19.53 -13.10
CA SER A 5 -14.97 -18.37 -12.66
C SER A 5 -14.32 -17.84 -11.39
N VAL A 6 -13.63 -16.71 -11.49
CA VAL A 6 -13.13 -15.98 -10.32
C VAL A 6 -14.32 -15.34 -9.64
N ARG A 7 -14.57 -15.69 -8.37
CA ARG A 7 -15.63 -15.10 -7.55
C ARG A 7 -14.99 -14.34 -6.40
N ILE A 8 -15.27 -13.04 -6.33
CA ILE A 8 -14.85 -12.22 -5.19
C ILE A 8 -15.97 -12.26 -4.14
N ASP A 9 -15.61 -12.56 -2.90
CA ASP A 9 -16.47 -12.33 -1.74
C ASP A 9 -16.38 -10.83 -1.36
N PRO A 10 -17.47 -10.05 -1.52
CA PRO A 10 -17.43 -8.61 -1.28
C PRO A 10 -17.12 -8.26 0.18
N ASP A 11 -17.64 -9.03 1.13
CA ASP A 11 -17.48 -8.77 2.56
C ASP A 11 -16.05 -9.07 3.00
N ALA A 12 -15.49 -10.18 2.52
CA ALA A 12 -14.10 -10.53 2.77
C ALA A 12 -13.14 -9.52 2.11
N ALA A 13 -13.43 -9.08 0.89
CA ALA A 13 -12.62 -8.08 0.19
C ALA A 13 -12.64 -6.72 0.91
N ALA A 14 -13.82 -6.27 1.35
CA ALA A 14 -13.97 -5.03 2.12
C ALA A 14 -13.18 -5.09 3.44
N ALA A 15 -13.30 -6.19 4.19
CA ALA A 15 -12.57 -6.37 5.44
C ALA A 15 -11.05 -6.41 5.22
N ALA A 16 -10.58 -7.09 4.18
CA ALA A 16 -9.16 -7.16 3.84
C ALA A 16 -8.60 -5.79 3.42
N LEU A 17 -9.34 -5.03 2.61
CA LEU A 17 -8.96 -3.66 2.22
C LEU A 17 -8.88 -2.73 3.43
N GLN A 18 -9.84 -2.81 4.35
CA GLN A 18 -9.81 -2.01 5.57
C GLN A 18 -8.59 -2.35 6.44
N ALA A 19 -8.27 -3.64 6.60
CA ALA A 19 -7.10 -4.09 7.35
C ALA A 19 -5.78 -3.64 6.67
N TRP A 20 -5.73 -3.69 5.34
CA TRP A 20 -4.59 -3.20 4.56
C TRP A 20 -4.39 -1.70 4.77
N GLN A 21 -5.44 -0.90 4.61
CA GLN A 21 -5.39 0.56 4.79
C GLN A 21 -4.92 0.94 6.19
N ALA A 22 -5.42 0.26 7.23
CA ALA A 22 -4.97 0.46 8.60
C ALA A 22 -3.48 0.15 8.78
N SER A 23 -3.02 -0.96 8.20
CA SER A 23 -1.62 -1.40 8.26
C SER A 23 -0.69 -0.45 7.51
N ALA A 24 -1.09 0.02 6.32
CA ALA A 24 -0.33 0.98 5.52
C ALA A 24 -0.21 2.33 6.24
N ALA A 25 -1.31 2.81 6.84
CA ALA A 25 -1.30 4.03 7.65
C ALA A 25 -0.38 3.89 8.88
N GLN A 26 -0.42 2.74 9.57
CA GLN A 26 0.47 2.46 10.69
C GLN A 26 1.94 2.40 10.26
N LEU A 27 2.23 1.78 9.12
CA LEU A 27 3.57 1.73 8.54
C LEU A 27 4.08 3.13 8.24
N ARG A 28 3.29 3.96 7.53
CA ARG A 28 3.66 5.35 7.22
C ARG A 28 3.94 6.16 8.48
N GLN A 29 3.07 6.06 9.48
CA GLN A 29 3.26 6.74 10.76
C GLN A 29 4.56 6.29 11.44
N THR A 30 4.83 4.98 11.46
CA THR A 30 6.05 4.42 12.06
C THR A 30 7.29 4.92 11.34
N VAL A 31 7.29 4.90 10.01
CA VAL A 31 8.40 5.41 9.21
C VAL A 31 8.66 6.89 9.48
N MET A 32 7.61 7.71 9.53
CA MET A 32 7.75 9.14 9.85
C MET A 32 8.35 9.36 11.25
N GLN A 33 7.87 8.61 12.25
CA GLN A 33 8.37 8.72 13.62
C GLN A 33 9.84 8.29 13.73
N CYS A 34 10.20 7.16 13.14
CA CYS A 34 11.58 6.66 13.15
C CYS A 34 12.53 7.59 12.39
N SER A 35 12.16 8.03 11.19
CA SER A 35 12.99 8.95 10.40
C SER A 35 13.21 10.28 11.15
N GLY A 36 12.15 10.85 11.74
CA GLY A 36 12.28 12.08 12.52
C GLY A 36 13.15 11.91 13.77
N ALA A 37 13.07 10.76 14.45
CA ALA A 37 13.94 10.46 15.59
C ALA A 37 15.42 10.31 15.17
N ILE A 38 15.67 9.69 14.02
CA ILE A 38 17.01 9.54 13.44
C ILE A 38 17.57 10.92 13.07
N GLU A 39 16.81 11.75 12.35
CA GLU A 39 17.24 13.09 11.95
C GLU A 39 17.53 13.99 13.17
N ALA A 40 16.71 13.90 14.22
CA ALA A 40 16.96 14.61 15.46
C ALA A 40 18.25 14.15 16.14
N ALA A 41 18.52 12.83 16.17
CA ALA A 41 19.76 12.28 16.70
C ALA A 41 20.98 12.70 15.86
N GLU A 42 20.87 12.68 14.54
CA GLU A 42 21.91 13.13 13.60
C GLU A 42 22.24 14.61 13.77
N GLY A 43 21.21 15.46 13.93
CA GLY A 43 21.35 16.89 14.15
C GLY A 43 22.08 17.25 15.45
N ALA A 44 22.06 16.36 16.45
CA ALA A 44 22.85 16.51 17.68
C ALA A 44 24.35 16.21 17.48
N GLN A 45 24.76 15.77 16.28
CA GLN A 45 26.14 15.42 15.92
C GLN A 45 26.82 14.50 16.96
N PRO A 46 26.27 13.30 17.24
CA PRO A 46 26.73 12.42 18.32
C PRO A 46 28.14 11.86 18.09
N TRP A 47 28.68 12.03 16.88
CA TRP A 47 29.96 11.53 16.41
C TRP A 47 31.17 12.30 16.97
N GLY A 48 30.94 13.45 17.61
CA GLY A 48 32.00 14.32 18.12
C GLY A 48 32.52 15.33 17.08
N GLY A 49 33.11 16.42 17.58
CA GLY A 49 33.56 17.55 16.74
C GLY A 49 35.01 17.48 16.25
N ASP A 50 35.74 16.41 16.58
CA ASP A 50 37.12 16.23 16.11
C ASP A 50 37.17 15.85 14.63
N SER A 51 38.37 15.63 14.08
CA SER A 51 38.52 15.25 12.67
C SER A 51 37.84 13.92 12.35
N SER A 52 37.94 12.95 13.25
CA SER A 52 37.40 11.59 13.04
C SER A 52 35.88 11.57 13.15
N GLY A 53 35.31 12.30 14.11
CA GLY A 53 33.87 12.46 14.25
C GLY A 53 33.22 13.17 13.08
N ARG A 54 33.88 14.22 12.54
CA ARG A 54 33.41 14.89 11.32
C ARG A 54 33.47 14.01 10.09
N GLU A 55 34.58 13.29 9.89
CA GLU A 55 34.72 12.34 8.78
C GLU A 55 33.67 11.23 8.84
N PHE A 56 33.48 10.63 10.03
CA PHE A 56 32.43 9.64 10.26
C PHE A 56 31.05 10.21 9.95
N GLY A 57 30.72 11.38 10.49
CA GLY A 57 29.42 12.02 10.30
C GLY A 57 29.10 12.25 8.83
N THR A 58 30.09 12.69 8.03
CA THR A 58 29.93 12.84 6.58
C THR A 58 29.63 11.51 5.91
N THR A 59 30.47 10.49 6.09
CA THR A 59 30.28 9.18 5.44
C THR A 59 28.97 8.50 5.88
N TYR A 60 28.60 8.65 7.15
CA TYR A 60 27.34 8.12 7.65
C TYR A 60 26.14 8.78 6.96
N LEU A 61 26.11 10.13 6.88
CA LEU A 61 25.00 10.86 6.27
C LEU A 61 24.84 10.55 4.78
N GLU A 62 25.94 10.39 4.05
CA GLU A 62 25.95 9.97 2.64
C GLU A 62 25.20 8.64 2.41
N GLY A 63 25.27 7.71 3.37
CA GLY A 63 24.54 6.44 3.32
C GLY A 63 23.15 6.48 3.95
N ALA A 64 22.96 7.31 4.98
CA ALA A 64 21.73 7.37 5.76
C ALA A 64 20.58 8.05 4.99
N GLU A 65 20.85 9.13 4.28
CA GLU A 65 19.86 9.85 3.47
C GLU A 65 19.16 8.98 2.42
N PRO A 66 19.88 8.28 1.51
CA PRO A 66 19.22 7.43 0.52
C PRO A 66 18.47 6.26 1.18
N SER A 67 18.96 5.75 2.30
CA SER A 67 18.28 4.69 3.06
C SER A 67 16.94 5.16 3.63
N ARG A 68 16.89 6.38 4.22
CA ARG A 68 15.63 6.99 4.66
C ARG A 68 14.65 7.21 3.52
N GLY A 69 15.15 7.73 2.40
CA GLY A 69 14.34 7.91 1.18
C GLY A 69 13.72 6.59 0.69
N ALA A 70 14.51 5.51 0.68
CA ALA A 70 14.04 4.19 0.27
C ALA A 70 12.94 3.64 1.21
N VAL A 71 13.10 3.78 2.53
CA VAL A 71 12.09 3.32 3.50
C VAL A 71 10.80 4.13 3.37
N SER A 72 10.89 5.45 3.19
CA SER A 72 9.71 6.29 2.95
C SER A 72 9.01 5.94 1.63
N SER A 73 9.77 5.68 0.57
CA SER A 73 9.21 5.27 -0.72
C SER A 73 8.50 3.92 -0.61
N LEU A 74 9.10 2.96 0.09
CA LEU A 74 8.49 1.64 0.30
C LEU A 74 7.14 1.76 1.03
N ALA A 75 7.06 2.57 2.08
CA ALA A 75 5.79 2.81 2.77
C ALA A 75 4.71 3.40 1.84
N GLY A 76 5.08 4.35 0.97
CA GLY A 76 4.18 4.90 -0.04
C GLY A 76 3.70 3.84 -1.06
N GLN A 77 4.59 2.96 -1.51
CA GLN A 77 4.22 1.87 -2.42
C GLN A 77 3.18 0.91 -1.82
N PHE A 78 3.20 0.66 -0.51
CA PHE A 78 2.16 -0.13 0.14
C PHE A 78 0.77 0.55 0.09
N GLU A 79 0.72 1.88 0.21
CA GLU A 79 -0.52 2.64 0.04
C GLU A 79 -1.02 2.56 -1.41
N GLU A 80 -0.13 2.75 -2.39
CA GLU A 80 -0.46 2.66 -3.82
C GLU A 80 -0.97 1.27 -4.23
N VAL A 81 -0.31 0.20 -3.77
CA VAL A 81 -0.77 -1.17 -4.02
C VAL A 81 -2.17 -1.38 -3.43
N GLY A 82 -2.43 -0.87 -2.23
CA GLY A 82 -3.76 -0.93 -1.61
C GLY A 82 -4.85 -0.30 -2.48
N GLN A 83 -4.57 0.89 -3.04
CA GLN A 83 -5.50 1.60 -3.94
C GLN A 83 -5.73 0.85 -5.25
N GLN A 84 -4.68 0.23 -5.80
CA GLN A 84 -4.78 -0.60 -7.01
C GLN A 84 -5.64 -1.83 -6.76
N VAL A 85 -5.47 -2.50 -5.60
CA VAL A 85 -6.28 -3.64 -5.19
C VAL A 85 -7.74 -3.22 -5.00
N GLU A 86 -8.00 -2.10 -4.33
CA GLU A 86 -9.35 -1.57 -4.16
C GLU A 86 -10.04 -1.32 -5.52
N THR A 87 -9.32 -0.68 -6.44
CA THR A 87 -9.81 -0.42 -7.80
C THR A 87 -10.13 -1.72 -8.54
N ALA A 88 -9.25 -2.73 -8.44
CA ALA A 88 -9.45 -4.02 -9.08
C ALA A 88 -10.66 -4.79 -8.50
N VAL A 89 -10.83 -4.76 -7.18
CA VAL A 89 -11.99 -5.36 -6.51
C VAL A 89 -13.28 -4.69 -6.97
N GLN A 90 -13.33 -3.36 -6.97
CA GLN A 90 -14.51 -2.61 -7.41
C GLN A 90 -14.85 -2.89 -8.88
N ALA A 91 -13.85 -2.95 -9.76
CA ALA A 91 -14.04 -3.28 -11.16
C ALA A 91 -14.59 -4.70 -11.36
N SER A 92 -14.08 -5.68 -10.61
CA SER A 92 -14.56 -7.07 -10.67
C SER A 92 -16.01 -7.18 -10.19
N LEU A 93 -16.35 -6.55 -9.06
CA LEU A 93 -17.72 -6.57 -8.52
C LEU A 93 -18.72 -5.88 -9.45
N ALA A 94 -18.32 -4.79 -10.11
CA ALA A 94 -19.15 -4.12 -11.11
C ALA A 94 -19.39 -5.02 -12.34
N SER A 95 -18.34 -5.69 -12.83
CA SER A 95 -18.47 -6.62 -13.96
C SER A 95 -19.40 -7.80 -13.64
N ASP A 96 -19.29 -8.36 -12.43
CA ASP A 96 -20.19 -9.44 -11.97
C ASP A 96 -21.65 -8.97 -11.91
N GLY A 97 -21.89 -7.72 -11.47
CA GLY A 97 -23.22 -7.12 -11.44
C GLY A 97 -23.84 -6.88 -12.83
N GLU A 98 -23.04 -6.41 -13.79
CA GLU A 98 -23.47 -6.23 -15.18
C GLU A 98 -23.82 -7.57 -15.84
N GLN A 99 -22.96 -8.59 -15.67
CA GLN A 99 -23.20 -9.93 -16.19
C GLN A 99 -24.47 -10.55 -15.58
N ALA A 100 -24.64 -10.46 -14.26
CA ALA A 100 -25.85 -10.95 -13.58
C ALA A 100 -27.13 -10.28 -14.09
N SER A 101 -27.09 -8.96 -14.34
CA SER A 101 -28.22 -8.20 -14.86
C SER A 101 -28.58 -8.59 -16.30
N SER A 102 -27.57 -8.84 -17.15
CA SER A 102 -27.76 -9.29 -18.53
C SER A 102 -28.40 -10.68 -18.62
N LEU A 103 -27.99 -11.61 -17.74
CA LEU A 103 -28.54 -12.95 -17.66
C LEU A 103 -29.99 -12.92 -17.13
N ALA A 104 -30.26 -12.14 -16.08
CA ALA A 104 -31.61 -11.98 -15.54
C ALA A 104 -32.59 -11.44 -16.59
N SER A 105 -32.15 -10.47 -17.40
CA SER A 105 -32.95 -9.90 -18.50
C SER A 105 -33.24 -10.94 -19.60
N THR A 106 -32.25 -11.78 -19.93
CA THR A 106 -32.39 -12.83 -20.94
C THR A 106 -33.31 -13.96 -20.47
N GLN A 107 -33.20 -14.37 -19.20
CA GLN A 107 -34.03 -15.40 -18.58
C GLN A 107 -35.50 -14.97 -18.49
N GLY A 108 -35.77 -13.72 -18.07
CA GLY A 108 -37.12 -13.17 -18.04
C GLY A 108 -37.78 -13.07 -19.42
N THR A 109 -36.99 -12.93 -20.49
CA THR A 109 -37.50 -12.93 -21.86
C THR A 109 -37.86 -14.35 -22.33
N LEU A 110 -37.06 -15.35 -21.94
CA LEU A 110 -37.31 -16.77 -22.28
C LEU A 110 -38.53 -17.35 -21.54
N ASP A 111 -38.78 -16.95 -20.29
CA ASP A 111 -39.94 -17.41 -19.50
C ASP A 111 -41.28 -16.79 -19.96
N SER A 112 -41.25 -15.82 -20.88
CA SER A 112 -42.43 -15.09 -21.40
C SER A 112 -42.88 -15.52 -22.80
N LEU A 113 -42.26 -16.56 -23.37
CA LEU A 113 -42.60 -17.20 -24.65
C LEU A 113 -43.28 -18.56 -24.42
#